data_AF-A0A2G5VWR8-F1
#
_entry.id   AF-A0A2G5VWR8-F1
#
_cell.length_a   1.000
_cell.length_b   1.000
_cell.length_c   1.000
_cell.angle_alpha   90.00
_cell.angle_beta   90.00
_cell.angle_gamma   90.00
#
_symmetry.space_group_name_H-M   'P 1'
#
loop_
_entity.id
_entity.type
_entity.pdbx_description
1 polymer ?
#
loop_
_entity_poly.entity_id
_entity_poly.type
_entity_poly.pdbx_seq_one_letter_code
_entity_poly.pdbx_strand_id
1 'polypeptide(L)'
;MYERFKHAGLVMEIDKETHRIVDVEFTFITSLASNYFSKLLVGSNFYDELDEIIERIKKNFIAPSQQSVIVALKNAHQRYCDEIEK
;
A
#
# COMPACT_ATOMS: atom_id res chain seq x y z
N MET A 1 0.36 4.22 -29.17
CA MET A 1 -0.89 3.68 -28.60
C MET A 1 -0.55 3.11 -27.22
N TYR A 2 -0.96 3.83 -26.17
CA TYR A 2 -0.98 3.47 -24.74
C TYR A 2 0.16 2.62 -24.15
N GLU A 3 1.21 3.29 -23.69
CA GLU A 3 2.17 2.75 -22.71
C GLU A 3 1.74 3.09 -21.26
N ARG A 4 0.43 3.02 -20.97
CA ARG A 4 -0.05 3.21 -19.59
C ARG A 4 0.04 1.85 -18.88
N PHE A 5 0.65 1.83 -17.70
CA PHE A 5 0.63 0.73 -16.72
C PHE A 5 1.65 -0.42 -16.88
N LYS A 6 2.89 -0.15 -17.33
CA LYS A 6 3.99 -1.14 -17.12
C LYS A 6 4.40 -1.30 -15.66
N HIS A 7 4.03 -0.35 -14.79
CA HIS A 7 4.39 -0.38 -13.37
C HIS A 7 3.14 -0.13 -12.53
N ALA A 8 2.88 -1.03 -11.58
CA ALA A 8 1.89 -0.79 -10.53
C ALA A 8 2.48 0.28 -9.58
N GLY A 9 1.92 1.49 -9.62
CA GLY A 9 2.20 2.56 -8.68
C GLY A 9 1.30 2.47 -7.45
N LEU A 10 1.90 2.71 -6.29
CA LEU A 10 1.24 2.89 -5.00
C LEU A 10 1.54 4.31 -4.53
N VAL A 11 0.50 5.08 -4.24
CA VAL A 11 0.59 6.41 -3.61
C VAL A 11 -0.21 6.36 -2.32
N MET A 12 0.34 6.93 -1.24
CA MET A 12 -0.31 6.99 0.07
C MET A 12 -0.09 8.37 0.68
N GLU A 13 -1.16 8.93 1.22
CA GLU A 13 -1.12 10.10 2.09
C GLU A 13 -1.12 9.62 3.54
N ILE A 14 -0.17 10.10 4.33
CA ILE A 14 0.01 9.67 5.73
C ILE A 14 0.03 10.90 6.61
N ASP A 15 -0.82 10.90 7.64
CA ASP A 15 -0.77 11.86 8.73
C ASP A 15 0.47 11.55 9.58
N LYS A 16 1.45 12.46 9.58
CA LYS A 16 2.72 12.27 10.29
C LYS A 16 2.59 12.35 11.82
N GLU A 17 1.53 12.97 12.35
CA GLU A 17 1.30 13.05 13.80
C GLU A 17 0.73 11.74 14.35
N THR A 18 -0.15 11.09 13.60
CA THR A 18 -0.84 9.87 14.02
C THR A 18 -0.32 8.59 13.36
N HIS A 19 0.56 8.74 12.37
CA HIS A 19 1.08 7.70 11.47
C HIS A 19 -0.01 6.94 10.69
N ARG A 20 -1.22 7.51 10.61
CA ARG A 20 -2.35 6.88 9.93
C ARG A 20 -2.36 7.19 8.45
N ILE A 21 -2.67 6.18 7.66
CA ILE A 21 -2.93 6.34 6.23
C ILE A 21 -4.27 7.06 6.06
N VAL A 22 -4.23 8.25 5.47
CA VAL A 22 -5.41 9.11 5.24
C VAL A 22 -6.07 8.76 3.90
N ASP A 23 -5.28 8.51 2.87
CA ASP A 23 -5.77 8.13 1.55
C ASP A 23 -4.74 7.30 0.78
N VAL A 24 -5.20 6.53 -0.21
CA VAL A 24 -4.36 5.68 -1.06
C VAL A 24 -4.86 5.63 -2.50
N GLU A 25 -3.91 5.65 -3.45
CA GLU A 25 -4.20 5.44 -4.86
C GLU A 25 -3.32 4.33 -5.45
N PHE A 26 -3.94 3.50 -6.28
CA PHE A 26 -3.29 2.37 -6.96
C PHE A 26 -3.55 2.40 -8.46
N THR A 27 -2.50 2.15 -9.24
CA THR A 27 -2.62 2.07 -10.70
C THR A 27 -3.04 0.67 -11.19
N PHE A 28 -3.86 -0.05 -10.42
CA PHE A 28 -4.36 -1.36 -10.85
C PHE A 28 -5.34 -1.21 -12.01
N ILE A 29 -5.35 -2.22 -12.90
CA ILE A 29 -6.29 -2.27 -14.02
C ILE A 29 -7.73 -2.43 -13.52
N THR A 30 -7.93 -3.17 -12.42
CA THR A 30 -9.25 -3.48 -11.90
C THR A 30 -9.59 -2.61 -10.69
N SER A 31 -10.81 -2.08 -10.68
CA SER A 31 -11.35 -1.37 -9.51
C SER A 31 -11.50 -2.28 -8.28
N LEU A 32 -11.62 -3.59 -8.48
CA LEU A 32 -11.68 -4.57 -7.37
C LEU A 32 -10.41 -4.51 -6.52
N ALA A 33 -9.23 -4.51 -7.14
CA ALA A 33 -7.96 -4.42 -6.41
C ALA A 33 -7.85 -3.07 -5.70
N SER A 34 -8.06 -1.96 -6.41
CA SER A 34 -7.98 -0.61 -5.80
C SER A 34 -8.94 -0.45 -4.62
N ASN A 35 -10.19 -0.93 -4.75
CA ASN A 35 -11.18 -0.87 -3.67
C ASN A 35 -10.80 -1.76 -2.47
N TYR A 36 -10.22 -2.94 -2.73
CA TYR A 36 -9.73 -3.81 -1.66
C TYR A 36 -8.63 -3.12 -0.86
N PHE A 37 -7.63 -2.53 -1.52
CA PHE A 37 -6.53 -1.89 -0.83
C PHE A 37 -6.94 -0.59 -0.13
N SER A 38 -7.83 0.22 -0.72
CA SER A 38 -8.39 1.40 -0.05
C SER A 38 -9.06 1.01 1.29
N LYS A 39 -9.90 -0.03 1.28
CA LYS A 39 -10.54 -0.54 2.51
C LYS A 39 -9.58 -1.16 3.51
N LEU A 40 -8.46 -1.71 3.03
CA LEU A 40 -7.48 -2.37 3.88
C LEU A 40 -6.54 -1.37 4.57
N LEU A 41 -6.12 -0.33 3.84
CA LEU A 41 -5.03 0.54 4.25
C LEU A 41 -5.52 1.81 4.96
N VAL A 42 -6.61 2.43 4.47
CA VAL A 42 -7.08 3.70 5.04
C VAL A 42 -7.48 3.51 6.50
N GLY A 43 -6.91 4.35 7.36
CA GLY A 43 -7.11 4.31 8.81
C GLY A 43 -6.15 3.41 9.59
N SER A 44 -5.37 2.56 8.91
CA SER A 44 -4.30 1.78 9.56
C SER A 44 -3.12 2.65 9.93
N ASN A 45 -2.45 2.31 11.04
CA ASN A 45 -1.19 2.92 11.44
C ASN A 45 -0.06 2.32 10.61
N PHE A 46 0.49 3.11 9.70
CA PHE A 46 1.53 2.64 8.80
C PHE A 46 2.86 2.36 9.51
N TYR A 47 3.15 3.01 10.64
CA TYR A 47 4.39 2.80 11.37
C TYR A 47 4.43 1.42 12.03
N ASP A 48 3.37 1.04 12.76
CA ASP A 48 3.36 -0.15 13.61
C ASP A 48 2.62 -1.37 13.01
N GLU A 49 1.65 -1.17 12.10
CA GLU A 49 0.73 -2.24 11.67
C GLU A 49 1.12 -2.89 10.33
N LEU A 50 2.32 -2.63 9.80
CA LEU A 50 2.74 -3.15 8.48
C LEU A 50 2.62 -4.68 8.37
N ASP A 51 3.07 -5.41 9.38
CA ASP A 51 3.04 -6.88 9.37
C ASP A 51 1.60 -7.41 9.35
N GLU A 52 0.68 -6.79 10.08
CA GLU A 52 -0.74 -7.14 10.06
C GLU A 52 -1.37 -6.89 8.69
N ILE A 53 -1.04 -5.74 8.07
CA ILE A 53 -1.46 -5.41 6.71
C ILE A 53 -0.98 -6.50 5.73
N ILE A 54 0.29 -6.89 5.81
CA ILE A 54 0.88 -7.92 4.93
C ILE A 54 0.18 -9.28 5.11
N GLU A 55 -0.10 -9.70 6.35
CA GLU A 55 -0.81 -10.96 6.60
C GLU A 55 -2.24 -10.94 6.03
N ARG A 56 -2.94 -9.80 6.14
CA ARG A 56 -4.27 -9.63 5.52
C ARG A 56 -4.21 -9.70 3.99
N ILE A 57 -3.16 -9.17 3.36
CA ILE A 57 -2.92 -9.26 1.91
C ILE A 57 -2.69 -10.72 1.51
N LYS A 58 -1.79 -11.43 2.22
CA LYS A 58 -1.50 -12.84 1.95
C LYS A 58 -2.75 -13.71 2.00
N LYS A 59 -3.63 -13.44 2.96
CA LYS A 59 -4.85 -14.21 3.19
C LYS A 59 -5.98 -13.89 2.21
N ASN A 60 -6.17 -12.62 1.85
CA ASN A 60 -7.41 -12.17 1.19
C ASN A 60 -7.22 -11.63 -0.23
N PHE A 61 -5.98 -11.29 -0.64
CA PHE A 61 -5.70 -10.78 -1.99
C PHE A 61 -5.04 -11.85 -2.86
N ILE A 62 -5.84 -12.59 -3.62
CA ILE A 62 -5.36 -13.70 -4.46
C ILE A 62 -5.13 -13.19 -5.89
N ALA A 63 -3.87 -12.84 -6.20
CA ALA A 63 -3.47 -12.40 -7.53
C ALA A 63 -1.99 -12.73 -7.81
N PRO A 64 -1.58 -12.92 -9.08
CA PRO A 64 -0.17 -13.13 -9.43
C PRO A 64 0.75 -12.00 -8.96
N SER A 65 0.22 -10.79 -8.80
CA SER A 65 0.96 -9.61 -8.34
C SER A 65 1.06 -9.48 -6.81
N GLN A 66 0.53 -10.43 -6.02
CA GLN A 66 0.49 -10.35 -4.55
C GLN A 66 1.87 -10.03 -3.94
N GLN A 67 2.90 -10.78 -4.32
CA GLN A 67 4.25 -10.58 -3.81
C GLN A 67 4.83 -9.22 -4.21
N SER A 68 4.55 -8.77 -5.44
CA SER A 68 5.00 -7.45 -5.92
C SER A 68 4.40 -6.31 -5.10
N VAL A 69 3.13 -6.42 -4.72
CA VAL A 69 2.47 -5.44 -3.86
C VAL A 69 3.06 -5.43 -2.45
N ILE A 70 3.32 -6.61 -1.87
CA ILE A 70 3.97 -6.73 -0.55
C ILE A 70 5.35 -6.06 -0.56
N VAL A 71 6.16 -6.29 -1.59
CA VAL A 71 7.48 -5.64 -1.72
C VAL A 71 7.35 -4.13 -1.85
N ALA A 72 6.38 -3.63 -2.64
CA ALA A 72 6.14 -2.19 -2.76
C ALA A 72 5.75 -1.54 -1.43
N LEU A 73 4.88 -2.19 -0.65
CA LEU A 73 4.47 -1.73 0.68
C LEU A 73 5.65 -1.69 1.66
N LYS A 74 6.49 -2.73 1.69
CA LYS A 74 7.70 -2.74 2.53
C LYS A 74 8.67 -1.63 2.18
N ASN A 75 8.88 -1.38 0.89
CA ASN A 75 9.74 -0.29 0.44
C ASN A 75 9.17 1.09 0.81
N ALA A 76 7.85 1.27 0.71
CA ALA A 76 7.19 2.51 1.13
C ALA A 76 7.29 2.71 2.65
N HIS A 77 7.11 1.64 3.42
CA HIS A 77 7.26 1.65 4.88
C HIS A 77 8.66 2.05 5.31
N GLN A 78 9.70 1.42 4.75
CA GLN A 78 11.08 1.76 5.08
C GLN A 78 11.36 3.24 4.82
N ARG A 79 10.93 3.77 3.67
CA ARG A 79 11.12 5.19 3.33
C ARG A 79 10.38 6.11 4.29
N TYR A 80 9.19 5.70 4.73
CA TYR A 80 8.43 6.45 5.72
C TYR A 80 9.16 6.47 7.06
N CYS A 81 9.59 5.33 7.60
CA CYS A 81 10.38 5.25 8.84
C CYS A 81 11.67 6.08 8.78
N ASP A 82 12.41 5.99 7.67
CA ASP A 82 13.62 6.78 7.43
C ASP A 82 13.36 8.30 7.39
N GLU A 83 12.14 8.75 7.12
CA GLU A 83 11.76 10.16 7.14
C GLU A 83 11.39 10.67 8.55
N ILE A 84 10.82 9.82 9.40
CA ILE A 84 10.39 10.19 10.77
C ILE A 84 11.54 10.10 11.79
N GLU A 85 12.53 9.25 11.54
CA GLU A 85 13.72 9.10 12.39
C GLU A 85 14.79 10.18 12.17
N LYS A 86 14.58 11.10 11.21
CA LYS A 86 15.47 12.25 10.92
C LYS A 86 15.11 13.48 11.73
#